data_AF-A0A1M6JUI2-F1
#
_entry.id   AF-A0A1M6JUI2-F1
#
_cell.length_a   1.000
_cell.length_b   1.000
_cell.length_c   1.000
_cell.angle_alpha   90.00
_cell.angle_beta   90.00
_cell.angle_gamma   90.00
#
_symmetry.space_group_name_H-M   'P 1'
#
loop_
_entity.id
_entity.type
_entity.pdbx_description
1 polymer ?
#
loop_
_entity_poly.entity_id
_entity_poly.type
_entity_poly.pdbx_seq_one_letter_code
_entity_poly.pdbx_strand_id
1 'polypeptide(L)'
;MKAVDPKIQIGVVLTCPFNWPWGVKTPADWNKTVLNTLKQDPDAVNFVIVHWYAQNPGNESDSGLLSSTSQNPLMMSELRQEISNDLSPAAAKRLKVFVTETNSVSYNPGKQTTSLVNALFLDDDMLSWLQSGAANVDWWDLHNGAFAGNTSPSLYGNTTYGDYGLLSNGSSVTTSSGNTVTEPPVNTPFPTYYGFELAGDLVKPGATIVGSTASVSDIAVHATQLRDGKLAVMIINKNPNKVYQVSLDLKGFRPNGTGIEYTYGEKSSGITYQHFHQFGKTISVQPYSVTDFIFNGSSLGKNQTN
;
A
#
# COMPACT_ATOMS: atom_id res chain seq x y z
N MET A 1 25.48 15.20 -11.35
CA MET A 1 25.36 14.31 -10.16
C MET A 1 26.42 13.21 -10.18
N LYS A 2 26.38 12.25 -11.12
CA LYS A 2 27.33 11.11 -11.15
C LYS A 2 28.81 11.47 -11.27
N ALA A 3 29.14 12.58 -11.92
CA ALA A 3 30.52 13.08 -11.98
C ALA A 3 31.09 13.50 -10.61
N VAL A 4 30.22 13.85 -9.65
CA VAL A 4 30.59 14.26 -8.28
C VAL A 4 30.54 13.07 -7.34
N ASP A 5 29.46 12.28 -7.40
CA ASP A 5 29.30 11.04 -6.65
C ASP A 5 28.90 9.90 -7.61
N PRO A 6 29.85 9.04 -8.02
CA PRO A 6 29.55 7.91 -8.90
C PRO A 6 28.59 6.87 -8.29
N LYS A 7 28.34 6.89 -6.97
CA LYS A 7 27.47 5.93 -6.27
C LYS A 7 26.04 6.44 -6.10
N ILE A 8 25.77 7.72 -6.35
CA ILE A 8 24.43 8.30 -6.20
C ILE A 8 23.42 7.54 -7.06
N GLN A 9 22.27 7.22 -6.46
CA GLN A 9 21.15 6.61 -7.18
C GLN A 9 20.24 7.73 -7.70
N ILE A 10 19.99 7.74 -9.01
CA ILE A 10 19.19 8.79 -9.66
C ILE A 10 17.89 8.18 -10.17
N GLY A 11 16.76 8.81 -9.82
CA GLY A 11 15.43 8.48 -10.31
C GLY A 11 14.97 9.46 -11.38
N VAL A 12 14.10 8.99 -12.28
CA VAL A 12 13.36 9.86 -13.22
C VAL A 12 11.88 9.47 -13.23
N VAL A 13 11.01 10.46 -13.42
CA VAL A 13 9.56 10.25 -13.39
C VAL A 13 9.03 9.66 -14.70
N LEU A 14 8.20 8.64 -14.57
CA LEU A 14 7.28 8.15 -15.58
C LEU A 14 5.85 8.33 -15.08
N THR A 15 4.90 8.33 -16.00
CA THR A 15 3.47 8.27 -15.74
C THR A 15 3.07 6.82 -15.45
N CYS A 16 2.23 6.61 -14.44
CA CYS A 16 1.73 5.28 -14.09
C CYS A 16 0.71 4.82 -15.15
N PRO A 17 0.85 3.61 -15.73
CA PRO A 17 -0.10 3.11 -16.72
C PRO A 17 -1.55 3.12 -16.26
N PHE A 18 -2.46 3.32 -17.21
CA PHE A 18 -3.92 3.43 -17.01
C PHE A 18 -4.39 4.57 -16.11
N ASN A 19 -3.49 5.41 -15.59
CA ASN A 19 -3.82 6.58 -14.79
C ASN A 19 -3.41 7.87 -15.50
N TRP A 20 -4.18 8.95 -15.35
CA TRP A 20 -3.78 10.24 -15.93
C TRP A 20 -2.41 10.69 -15.38
N PRO A 21 -1.50 11.23 -16.22
CA PRO A 21 -1.64 11.57 -17.63
C PRO A 21 -1.08 10.49 -18.59
N TRP A 22 -1.03 9.22 -18.19
CA TRP A 22 -0.57 8.14 -19.07
C TRP A 22 -1.38 8.08 -20.37
N GLY A 23 -0.67 7.84 -21.48
CA GLY A 23 -1.26 7.81 -22.82
C GLY A 23 -1.52 9.18 -23.46
N VAL A 24 -1.35 10.30 -22.73
CA VAL A 24 -1.41 11.65 -23.32
C VAL A 24 -0.29 11.81 -24.35
N LYS A 25 -0.63 12.24 -25.58
CA LYS A 25 0.33 12.41 -26.69
C LYS A 25 0.66 13.87 -27.02
N THR A 26 -0.10 14.83 -26.49
CA THR A 26 0.03 16.26 -26.79
C THR A 26 0.34 17.03 -25.50
N PRO A 27 1.42 17.84 -25.45
CA PRO A 27 2.37 18.13 -26.52
C PRO A 27 3.36 16.98 -26.82
N ALA A 28 3.48 16.00 -25.92
CA ALA A 28 4.29 14.82 -26.11
C ALA A 28 3.80 13.65 -25.25
N ASP A 29 4.18 12.43 -25.64
CA ASP A 29 4.15 11.27 -24.76
C ASP A 29 5.31 11.35 -23.77
N TRP A 30 4.99 11.55 -22.50
CA TRP A 30 5.99 11.73 -21.46
C TRP A 30 6.90 10.51 -21.28
N ASN A 31 6.33 9.31 -21.13
CA ASN A 31 7.10 8.10 -20.92
C ASN A 31 8.01 7.83 -22.09
N LYS A 32 7.49 7.96 -23.31
CA LYS A 32 8.28 7.76 -24.54
C LYS A 32 9.43 8.77 -24.63
N THR A 33 9.20 10.02 -24.26
CA THR A 33 10.21 11.09 -24.28
C THR A 33 11.35 10.78 -23.32
N VAL A 34 11.01 10.42 -22.07
CA VAL A 34 12.00 10.06 -21.04
C VAL A 34 12.77 8.81 -21.46
N LEU A 35 12.08 7.74 -21.85
CA LEU A 35 12.73 6.48 -22.24
C LEU A 35 13.64 6.63 -23.47
N ASN A 36 13.23 7.41 -24.48
CA ASN A 36 14.09 7.72 -25.63
C ASN A 36 15.37 8.47 -25.23
N THR A 37 15.28 9.36 -24.23
CA THR A 37 16.45 10.05 -23.68
C THR A 37 17.38 9.05 -22.99
N LEU A 38 16.82 8.14 -22.18
CA LEU A 38 17.58 7.10 -21.49
C LEU A 38 18.26 6.08 -22.45
N LYS A 39 17.79 5.91 -23.69
CA LYS A 39 18.50 5.08 -24.68
C LYS A 39 19.91 5.61 -24.97
N GLN A 40 20.10 6.92 -24.91
CA GLN A 40 21.37 7.56 -25.23
C GLN A 40 22.38 7.43 -24.09
N ASP A 41 21.90 7.36 -22.84
CA ASP A 41 22.70 7.13 -21.64
C ASP A 41 21.92 6.27 -20.62
N PRO A 42 21.86 4.94 -20.83
CA PRO A 42 21.09 4.04 -19.97
C PRO A 42 21.69 3.85 -18.57
N ASP A 43 22.91 4.35 -18.37
CA ASP A 43 23.62 4.31 -17.09
C ASP A 43 23.40 5.61 -16.28
N ALA A 44 22.74 6.63 -16.86
CA ALA A 44 22.44 7.89 -16.17
C ALA A 44 21.54 7.73 -14.95
N VAL A 45 20.63 6.76 -14.97
CA VAL A 45 19.60 6.56 -13.93
C VAL A 45 19.61 5.14 -13.39
N ASN A 46 19.05 4.97 -12.20
CA ASN A 46 19.05 3.72 -11.43
C ASN A 46 17.64 3.16 -11.24
N PHE A 47 16.65 4.05 -11.24
CA PHE A 47 15.25 3.70 -11.07
C PHE A 47 14.35 4.69 -11.80
N VAL A 48 13.12 4.27 -12.05
CA VAL A 48 12.03 5.15 -12.46
C VAL A 48 11.06 5.29 -11.30
N ILE A 49 10.39 6.44 -11.22
CA ILE A 49 9.35 6.70 -10.23
C ILE A 49 8.00 6.83 -10.92
N VAL A 50 6.94 6.36 -10.28
CA VAL A 50 5.54 6.56 -10.69
C VAL A 50 4.71 6.97 -9.49
N HIS A 51 3.65 7.74 -9.73
CA HIS A 51 2.69 8.15 -8.70
C HIS A 51 1.34 7.52 -9.04
N TRP A 52 0.64 6.99 -8.03
CA TRP A 52 -0.67 6.38 -8.23
C TRP A 52 -1.63 6.73 -7.11
N TYR A 53 -2.77 7.31 -7.48
CA TYR A 53 -3.88 7.55 -6.57
C TYR A 53 -5.10 6.84 -7.15
N ALA A 54 -5.77 6.04 -6.32
CA ALA A 54 -6.84 5.16 -6.79
C ALA A 54 -8.07 5.92 -7.31
N GLN A 55 -8.31 7.13 -6.81
CA GLN A 55 -9.52 7.89 -7.08
C GLN A 55 -9.22 9.36 -7.38
N ASN A 56 -10.24 10.05 -7.92
CA ASN A 56 -10.24 11.50 -8.12
C ASN A 56 -11.35 12.14 -7.27
N PRO A 57 -11.18 13.40 -6.86
CA PRO A 57 -12.17 14.12 -6.06
C PRO A 57 -13.57 14.09 -6.65
N GLY A 58 -14.55 13.85 -5.79
CA GLY A 58 -15.97 13.74 -6.16
C GLY A 58 -16.39 12.35 -6.65
N ASN A 59 -15.45 11.41 -6.84
CA ASN A 59 -15.75 10.03 -7.26
C ASN A 59 -15.38 9.00 -6.18
N GLU A 60 -15.14 9.43 -4.94
CA GLU A 60 -14.71 8.56 -3.87
C GLU A 60 -15.80 7.53 -3.47
N SER A 61 -15.37 6.29 -3.23
CA SER A 61 -16.21 5.18 -2.77
C SER A 61 -15.37 4.21 -1.95
N ASP A 62 -15.85 3.75 -0.80
CA ASP A 62 -15.08 2.84 0.06
C ASP A 62 -14.82 1.49 -0.62
N SER A 63 -15.86 0.91 -1.24
CA SER A 63 -15.71 -0.36 -1.96
C SER A 63 -14.90 -0.20 -3.25
N GLY A 64 -15.03 0.95 -3.92
CA GLY A 64 -14.22 1.30 -5.09
C GLY A 64 -12.74 1.37 -4.72
N LEU A 65 -12.40 2.10 -3.65
CA LEU A 65 -11.05 2.21 -3.14
C LEU A 65 -10.47 0.84 -2.76
N LEU A 66 -11.18 0.07 -1.95
CA LEU A 66 -10.69 -1.22 -1.43
C LEU A 66 -10.53 -2.30 -2.52
N SER A 67 -11.15 -2.14 -3.69
CA SER A 67 -10.98 -3.06 -4.83
C SER A 67 -9.91 -2.59 -5.84
N SER A 68 -9.45 -1.34 -5.75
CA SER A 68 -8.58 -0.71 -6.75
C SER A 68 -7.19 -1.34 -6.87
N THR A 69 -6.63 -1.86 -5.77
CA THR A 69 -5.30 -2.50 -5.70
C THR A 69 -5.15 -3.72 -6.61
N SER A 70 -6.27 -4.32 -7.04
CA SER A 70 -6.28 -5.38 -8.06
C SER A 70 -5.68 -4.95 -9.41
N GLN A 71 -5.55 -3.64 -9.65
CA GLN A 71 -4.93 -3.08 -10.85
C GLN A 71 -3.40 -3.04 -10.78
N ASN A 72 -2.79 -3.11 -9.59
CA ASN A 72 -1.34 -2.91 -9.39
C ASN A 72 -0.49 -3.87 -10.23
N PRO A 73 -0.80 -5.19 -10.32
CA PRO A 73 -0.03 -6.10 -11.17
C PRO A 73 -0.11 -5.76 -12.65
N LEU A 74 -1.27 -5.32 -13.13
CA LEU A 74 -1.47 -4.94 -14.53
C LEU A 74 -0.73 -3.64 -14.86
N MET A 75 -0.82 -2.63 -13.99
CA MET A 75 -0.08 -1.37 -14.14
C MET A 75 1.42 -1.60 -14.15
N MET A 76 1.95 -2.43 -13.24
CA MET A 76 3.37 -2.77 -13.21
C MET A 76 3.79 -3.54 -14.46
N SER A 77 2.98 -4.50 -14.92
CA SER A 77 3.27 -5.26 -16.14
C SER A 77 3.36 -4.34 -17.36
N GLU A 78 2.40 -3.43 -17.53
CA GLU A 78 2.39 -2.46 -18.63
C GLU A 78 3.60 -1.52 -18.55
N LEU A 79 3.93 -1.01 -17.36
CA LEU A 79 5.10 -0.14 -17.17
C LEU A 79 6.40 -0.86 -17.54
N ARG A 80 6.53 -2.13 -17.13
CA ARG A 80 7.69 -2.96 -17.48
C ARG A 80 7.75 -3.26 -18.97
N GLN A 81 6.60 -3.40 -19.62
CA GLN A 81 6.53 -3.58 -21.06
C GLN A 81 6.98 -2.31 -21.80
N GLU A 82 6.52 -1.12 -21.40
CA GLU A 82 6.99 0.15 -21.98
C GLU A 82 8.51 0.32 -21.85
N ILE A 83 9.05 0.09 -20.65
CA ILE A 83 10.50 0.16 -20.40
C ILE A 83 11.26 -0.82 -21.31
N SER A 84 10.74 -2.05 -21.47
CA SER A 84 11.40 -3.09 -22.27
C SER A 84 11.29 -2.88 -23.77
N ASN A 85 10.22 -2.22 -24.24
CA ASN A 85 10.04 -1.87 -25.65
C ASN A 85 11.03 -0.79 -26.10
N ASP A 86 11.44 0.08 -25.17
CA ASP A 86 12.29 1.20 -25.48
C ASP A 86 13.77 0.99 -25.14
N LEU A 87 14.09 0.27 -24.08
CA LEU A 87 15.48 0.07 -23.66
C LEU A 87 16.02 -1.30 -24.07
N SER A 88 17.35 -1.45 -24.08
CA SER A 88 17.97 -2.77 -24.25
C SER A 88 17.57 -3.70 -23.09
N PRO A 89 17.54 -5.03 -23.29
CA PRO A 89 17.17 -5.97 -22.22
C PRO A 89 18.01 -5.80 -20.93
N ALA A 90 19.31 -5.49 -21.07
CA ALA A 90 20.19 -5.24 -19.94
C ALA A 90 19.83 -3.96 -19.17
N ALA A 91 19.54 -2.87 -19.90
CA ALA A 91 19.15 -1.59 -19.31
C ALA A 91 17.77 -1.70 -18.63
N ALA A 92 16.78 -2.26 -19.33
CA ALA A 92 15.42 -2.48 -18.82
C ALA A 92 15.42 -3.30 -17.52
N LYS A 93 16.20 -4.39 -17.46
CA LYS A 93 16.29 -5.25 -16.29
C LYS A 93 16.92 -4.57 -15.07
N ARG A 94 17.84 -3.61 -15.26
CA ARG A 94 18.48 -2.90 -14.15
C ARG A 94 17.57 -1.86 -13.50
N LEU A 95 16.68 -1.23 -14.26
CA LEU A 95 15.85 -0.15 -13.73
C LEU A 95 14.90 -0.72 -12.68
N LYS A 96 15.02 -0.21 -11.45
CA LYS A 96 14.01 -0.45 -10.43
C LYS A 96 12.79 0.45 -10.70
N VAL A 97 11.62 0.02 -10.25
CA VAL A 97 10.41 0.86 -10.25
C VAL A 97 10.11 1.21 -8.81
N PHE A 98 9.99 2.50 -8.52
CA PHE A 98 9.60 3.03 -7.22
C PHE A 98 8.23 3.68 -7.38
N VAL A 99 7.31 3.40 -6.46
CA VAL A 99 6.05 4.14 -6.35
C VAL A 99 6.29 5.21 -5.29
N THR A 100 6.56 6.45 -5.70
CA THR A 100 7.04 7.50 -4.76
C THR A 100 5.93 8.39 -4.23
N GLU A 101 4.71 8.21 -4.70
CA GLU A 101 3.52 8.81 -4.13
C GLU A 101 2.33 7.89 -4.35
N THR A 102 1.63 7.58 -3.26
CA THR A 102 0.30 6.96 -3.31
C THR A 102 -0.55 7.33 -2.10
N ASN A 103 -1.87 7.49 -2.35
CA ASN A 103 -2.94 7.62 -1.36
C ASN A 103 -4.29 7.34 -2.08
N SER A 104 -5.41 7.38 -1.35
CA SER A 104 -6.75 7.10 -1.86
C SER A 104 -7.25 8.03 -2.98
N VAL A 105 -6.89 9.32 -2.95
CA VAL A 105 -7.43 10.34 -3.88
C VAL A 105 -6.37 11.35 -4.32
N SER A 106 -6.39 11.73 -5.60
CA SER A 106 -5.31 12.48 -6.28
C SER A 106 -5.12 13.94 -5.87
N TYR A 107 -6.14 14.61 -5.34
CA TYR A 107 -6.08 15.95 -4.75
C TYR A 107 -7.30 16.16 -3.83
N ASN A 108 -7.43 17.32 -3.19
CA ASN A 108 -8.62 17.71 -2.40
C ASN A 108 -9.15 16.61 -1.44
N PRO A 109 -8.34 16.15 -0.46
CA PRO A 109 -8.69 14.99 0.36
C PRO A 109 -10.00 15.21 1.13
N GLY A 110 -10.85 14.19 1.13
CA GLY A 110 -12.09 14.13 1.90
C GLY A 110 -11.97 13.23 3.12
N LYS A 111 -13.08 13.05 3.85
CA LYS A 111 -13.07 12.29 5.11
C LYS A 111 -12.58 10.86 5.00
N GLN A 112 -12.71 10.25 3.82
CA GLN A 112 -12.21 8.90 3.55
C GLN A 112 -10.72 8.80 3.88
N THR A 113 -9.91 9.82 3.58
CA THR A 113 -8.44 9.77 3.74
C THR A 113 -8.00 9.69 5.21
N THR A 114 -8.81 10.24 6.13
CA THR A 114 -8.62 10.19 7.59
C THR A 114 -9.34 9.02 8.26
N SER A 115 -9.88 8.08 7.49
CA SER A 115 -10.73 7.00 7.99
C SER A 115 -10.02 5.65 7.98
N LEU A 116 -10.59 4.68 8.70
CA LEU A 116 -10.13 3.30 8.71
C LEU A 116 -10.09 2.68 7.30
N VAL A 117 -11.01 3.05 6.41
CA VAL A 117 -11.01 2.53 5.03
C VAL A 117 -9.71 2.88 4.31
N ASN A 118 -9.14 4.06 4.54
CA ASN A 118 -7.85 4.42 3.95
C ASN A 118 -6.67 3.68 4.58
N ALA A 119 -6.79 3.26 5.85
CA ALA A 119 -5.79 2.40 6.48
C ALA A 119 -5.77 0.99 5.84
N LEU A 120 -6.95 0.39 5.64
CA LEU A 120 -7.06 -0.91 4.97
C LEU A 120 -6.58 -0.85 3.51
N PHE A 121 -6.83 0.27 2.83
CA PHE A 121 -6.30 0.52 1.49
C PHE A 121 -4.78 0.68 1.50
N LEU A 122 -4.22 1.46 2.43
CA LEU A 122 -2.77 1.65 2.59
C LEU A 122 -2.06 0.30 2.72
N ASP A 123 -2.54 -0.54 3.64
CA ASP A 123 -1.97 -1.87 3.88
C ASP A 123 -1.96 -2.73 2.60
N ASP A 124 -3.10 -2.79 1.93
CA ASP A 124 -3.25 -3.59 0.72
C ASP A 124 -2.46 -3.02 -0.46
N ASP A 125 -2.43 -1.71 -0.63
CA ASP A 125 -1.77 -1.04 -1.74
C ASP A 125 -0.26 -1.17 -1.68
N MET A 126 0.33 -0.84 -0.52
CA MET A 126 1.78 -0.91 -0.32
C MET A 126 2.29 -2.34 -0.60
N LEU A 127 1.62 -3.35 -0.03
CA LEU A 127 2.01 -4.73 -0.21
C LEU A 127 1.73 -5.24 -1.62
N SER A 128 0.64 -4.82 -2.26
CA SER A 128 0.33 -5.16 -3.66
C SER A 128 1.36 -4.59 -4.65
N TRP A 129 1.83 -3.37 -4.45
CA TRP A 129 2.90 -2.80 -5.28
C TRP A 129 4.23 -3.52 -5.11
N LEU A 130 4.61 -3.83 -3.85
CA LEU A 130 5.82 -4.58 -3.57
C LEU A 130 5.75 -6.00 -4.16
N GLN A 131 4.60 -6.69 -4.02
CA GLN A 131 4.33 -7.99 -4.64
C GLN A 131 4.40 -7.93 -6.18
N SER A 132 3.96 -6.82 -6.77
CA SER A 132 4.01 -6.62 -8.21
C SER A 132 5.45 -6.38 -8.72
N GLY A 133 6.39 -6.08 -7.82
CA GLY A 133 7.81 -5.90 -8.15
C GLY A 133 8.30 -4.44 -8.07
N ALA A 134 7.55 -3.57 -7.40
CA ALA A 134 8.07 -2.28 -6.96
C ALA A 134 9.20 -2.53 -5.94
N ALA A 135 10.27 -1.76 -6.06
CA ALA A 135 11.40 -1.83 -5.14
C ALA A 135 11.27 -0.85 -3.96
N ASN A 136 10.30 0.07 -4.04
CA ASN A 136 9.98 1.05 -3.01
C ASN A 136 8.53 1.50 -3.20
N VAL A 137 7.83 1.77 -2.09
CA VAL A 137 6.51 2.40 -2.07
C VAL A 137 6.51 3.47 -0.98
N ASP A 138 6.25 4.72 -1.34
CA ASP A 138 6.16 5.85 -0.44
C ASP A 138 4.70 6.31 -0.35
N TRP A 139 4.18 6.32 0.87
CA TRP A 139 2.86 6.86 1.17
C TRP A 139 2.90 8.38 1.25
N TRP A 140 1.98 9.06 0.57
CA TRP A 140 1.81 10.51 0.69
C TRP A 140 0.77 10.81 1.77
N ASP A 141 1.09 11.34 2.94
CA ASP A 141 2.40 11.77 3.47
C ASP A 141 2.43 11.69 5.01
N LEU A 142 3.47 12.20 5.68
CA LEU A 142 3.56 12.18 7.14
C LEU A 142 2.65 13.23 7.81
N HIS A 143 2.69 14.46 7.29
CA HIS A 143 1.89 15.60 7.75
C HIS A 143 1.50 16.44 6.54
N ASN A 144 0.23 16.83 6.46
CA ASN A 144 -0.24 17.71 5.39
C ASN A 144 -1.12 18.84 5.95
N GLY A 145 -2.36 18.55 6.32
CA GLY A 145 -3.29 19.50 6.93
C GLY A 145 -4.72 19.41 6.39
N ALA A 146 -5.65 19.89 7.23
CA ALA A 146 -7.08 19.75 7.04
C ALA A 146 -7.56 20.43 5.76
N PHE A 147 -8.37 19.68 5.02
CA PHE A 147 -8.99 20.11 3.78
C PHE A 147 -10.51 19.88 3.82
N ALA A 148 -11.26 20.82 3.25
CA ALA A 148 -12.72 20.72 3.12
C ALA A 148 -13.09 19.93 1.86
N GLY A 149 -12.77 18.64 1.83
CA GLY A 149 -13.05 17.75 0.70
C GLY A 149 -14.40 17.03 0.81
N ASN A 150 -14.52 15.89 0.13
CA ASN A 150 -15.74 15.08 0.12
C ASN A 150 -16.03 14.51 1.53
N THR A 151 -17.20 14.84 2.08
CA THR A 151 -17.66 14.39 3.39
C THR A 151 -18.98 13.60 3.32
N SER A 152 -19.30 13.06 2.14
CA SER A 152 -20.54 12.32 1.88
C SER A 152 -20.86 11.30 2.99
N PRO A 153 -22.12 11.20 3.46
CA PRO A 153 -22.51 10.20 4.45
C PRO A 153 -22.35 8.76 3.95
N SER A 154 -22.16 8.55 2.64
CA SER A 154 -21.87 7.22 2.07
C SER A 154 -20.44 6.74 2.29
N LEU A 155 -19.52 7.63 2.65
CA LEU A 155 -18.13 7.28 2.96
C LEU A 155 -18.00 6.96 4.45
N TYR A 156 -17.16 5.99 4.78
CA TYR A 156 -16.87 5.60 6.14
C TYR A 156 -16.19 6.74 6.92
N GLY A 157 -16.37 6.71 8.25
CA GLY A 157 -15.74 7.65 9.17
C GLY A 157 -16.60 8.86 9.51
N ASN A 158 -16.24 9.47 10.63
CA ASN A 158 -17.02 10.52 11.30
C ASN A 158 -16.37 11.91 11.19
N THR A 159 -15.18 12.02 10.60
CA THR A 159 -14.55 13.31 10.35
C THR A 159 -15.34 14.07 9.27
N THR A 160 -15.26 15.39 9.33
CA THR A 160 -15.93 16.32 8.40
C THR A 160 -14.91 17.13 7.58
N TYR A 161 -13.71 16.59 7.46
CA TYR A 161 -12.57 17.11 6.70
C TYR A 161 -11.74 15.92 6.22
N GLY A 162 -10.84 16.15 5.26
CA GLY A 162 -9.79 15.19 4.91
C GLY A 162 -8.40 15.74 5.24
N ASP A 163 -7.44 14.83 5.29
CA ASP A 163 -6.00 15.08 5.37
C ASP A 163 -5.27 13.87 4.76
N TYR A 164 -4.14 14.09 4.11
CA TYR A 164 -3.26 13.03 3.60
C TYR A 164 -2.30 12.47 4.65
N GLY A 165 -2.03 13.24 5.70
CA GLY A 165 -1.07 12.88 6.72
C GLY A 165 -1.37 11.55 7.39
N LEU A 166 -0.33 10.81 7.77
CA LEU A 166 -0.42 9.77 8.79
C LEU A 166 -0.67 10.39 10.17
N LEU A 167 -0.18 11.61 10.39
CA LEU A 167 -0.25 12.33 11.64
C LEU A 167 -0.88 13.71 11.44
N SER A 168 -1.80 14.08 12.33
CA SER A 168 -2.36 15.43 12.39
C SER A 168 -1.26 16.49 12.50
N ASN A 169 -1.46 17.64 11.84
CA ASN A 169 -0.64 18.84 12.06
C ASN A 169 -1.39 19.93 12.84
N GLY A 170 -2.58 19.63 13.36
CA GLY A 170 -3.37 20.52 14.22
C GLY A 170 -4.00 21.70 13.47
N SER A 171 -4.09 21.63 12.14
CA SER A 171 -4.64 22.70 11.33
C SER A 171 -6.16 22.80 11.44
N SER A 172 -6.70 23.95 11.01
CA SER A 172 -8.14 24.20 10.95
C SER A 172 -8.58 24.48 9.52
N VAL A 173 -9.79 24.03 9.17
CA VAL A 173 -10.41 24.31 7.89
C VAL A 173 -11.88 24.70 8.08
N THR A 174 -12.38 25.62 7.27
CA THR A 174 -13.82 25.90 7.18
C THR A 174 -14.44 24.94 6.18
N THR A 175 -15.33 24.08 6.66
CA THR A 175 -16.02 23.07 5.83
C THR A 175 -17.02 23.72 4.87
N SER A 176 -17.49 22.95 3.90
CA SER A 176 -18.55 23.38 2.96
C SER A 176 -19.86 23.78 3.65
N SER A 177 -20.08 23.37 4.91
CA SER A 177 -21.23 23.79 5.72
C SER A 177 -21.01 25.10 6.48
N GLY A 178 -19.85 25.76 6.31
CA GLY A 178 -19.49 27.01 6.98
C GLY A 178 -18.93 26.85 8.40
N ASN A 179 -18.75 25.62 8.88
CA ASN A 179 -18.22 25.36 10.22
C ASN A 179 -16.69 25.28 10.17
N THR A 180 -16.00 25.94 11.09
CA THR A 180 -14.57 25.68 11.29
C THR A 180 -14.38 24.41 12.10
N VAL A 181 -13.61 23.48 11.56
CA VAL A 181 -13.18 22.26 12.24
C VAL A 181 -11.66 22.31 12.39
N THR A 182 -11.17 21.78 13.51
CA THR A 182 -9.74 21.69 13.81
C THR A 182 -9.39 20.22 13.96
N GLU A 183 -8.27 19.83 13.38
CA GLU A 183 -7.71 18.51 13.61
C GLU A 183 -7.41 18.28 15.10
N PRO A 184 -7.22 17.02 15.53
CA PRO A 184 -6.63 16.73 16.83
C PRO A 184 -5.25 17.40 16.99
N PRO A 185 -4.67 17.45 18.21
CA PRO A 185 -3.32 17.99 18.42
C PRO A 185 -2.28 17.44 17.45
N VAL A 186 -1.25 18.23 17.16
CA VAL A 186 -0.10 17.84 16.33
C VAL A 186 0.44 16.48 16.77
N ASN A 187 0.79 15.62 15.80
CA ASN A 187 1.27 14.24 15.99
C ASN A 187 0.21 13.26 16.52
N THR A 188 -1.08 13.61 16.54
CA THR A 188 -2.12 12.61 16.79
C THR A 188 -2.22 11.67 15.58
N PRO A 189 -2.10 10.34 15.78
CA PRO A 189 -2.25 9.37 14.69
C PRO A 189 -3.64 9.39 14.06
N PHE A 190 -3.70 9.45 12.74
CA PHE A 190 -4.89 9.07 11.99
C PHE A 190 -4.94 7.54 11.82
N PRO A 191 -6.09 6.95 11.45
CA PRO A 191 -6.19 5.50 11.22
C PRO A 191 -5.12 4.90 10.30
N THR A 192 -4.71 5.64 9.26
CA THR A 192 -3.65 5.25 8.32
C THR A 192 -2.30 5.02 9.00
N TYR A 193 -1.98 5.73 10.09
CA TYR A 193 -0.76 5.49 10.87
C TYR A 193 -0.71 4.05 11.40
N TYR A 194 -1.83 3.54 11.91
CA TYR A 194 -1.89 2.18 12.46
C TYR A 194 -1.82 1.11 11.36
N GLY A 195 -2.39 1.37 10.18
CA GLY A 195 -2.16 0.52 9.01
C GLY A 195 -0.66 0.50 8.67
N PHE A 196 -0.05 1.67 8.49
CA PHE A 196 1.37 1.79 8.17
C PHE A 196 2.30 1.07 9.18
N GLU A 197 1.95 1.11 10.47
CA GLU A 197 2.66 0.35 11.52
C GLU A 197 2.54 -1.18 11.31
N LEU A 198 1.34 -1.69 11.00
CA LEU A 198 1.10 -3.11 10.69
C LEU A 198 1.78 -3.56 9.39
N ALA A 199 1.68 -2.78 8.31
CA ALA A 199 2.44 -3.06 7.08
C ALA A 199 3.93 -3.20 7.37
N GLY A 200 4.46 -2.40 8.31
CA GLY A 200 5.82 -2.46 8.82
C GLY A 200 6.22 -3.80 9.45
N ASP A 201 5.29 -4.63 9.93
CA ASP A 201 5.57 -5.98 10.43
C ASP A 201 5.84 -6.99 9.31
N LEU A 202 5.32 -6.73 8.12
CA LEU A 202 5.55 -7.55 6.94
C LEU A 202 6.80 -7.12 6.16
N VAL A 203 7.17 -5.85 6.16
CA VAL A 203 8.24 -5.30 5.29
C VAL A 203 9.56 -5.02 6.02
N LYS A 204 10.00 -5.93 6.89
CA LYS A 204 11.27 -5.79 7.62
C LYS A 204 12.50 -5.94 6.67
N PRO A 205 13.64 -5.29 6.98
CA PRO A 205 14.87 -5.45 6.18
C PRO A 205 15.31 -6.91 6.03
N GLY A 206 15.49 -7.35 4.77
CA GLY A 206 15.90 -8.71 4.42
C GLY A 206 14.76 -9.73 4.44
N ALA A 207 13.51 -9.30 4.68
CA ALA A 207 12.35 -10.14 4.49
C ALA A 207 12.06 -10.36 2.99
N THR A 208 11.45 -11.49 2.66
CA THR A 208 11.08 -11.85 1.27
C THR A 208 9.58 -12.01 1.17
N ILE A 209 8.95 -11.18 0.35
CA ILE A 209 7.52 -11.31 0.06
C ILE A 209 7.29 -12.66 -0.64
N VAL A 210 6.30 -13.41 -0.18
CA VAL A 210 5.93 -14.72 -0.72
C VAL A 210 4.52 -14.68 -1.28
N GLY A 211 4.22 -15.63 -2.18
CA GLY A 211 2.90 -15.70 -2.80
C GLY A 211 1.80 -15.99 -1.78
N SER A 212 0.70 -15.25 -1.89
CA SER A 212 -0.48 -15.36 -1.04
C SER A 212 -1.73 -15.18 -1.90
N THR A 213 -2.81 -15.90 -1.55
CA THR A 213 -4.08 -15.83 -2.30
C THR A 213 -5.26 -16.02 -1.36
N ALA A 214 -6.32 -15.25 -1.53
CA ALA A 214 -7.60 -15.44 -0.86
C ALA A 214 -8.62 -16.08 -1.79
N SER A 215 -9.58 -16.82 -1.23
CA SER A 215 -10.67 -17.46 -1.99
C SER A 215 -11.87 -16.55 -2.24
N VAL A 216 -11.90 -15.35 -1.65
CA VAL A 216 -12.96 -14.35 -1.78
C VAL A 216 -12.33 -12.97 -1.93
N SER A 217 -12.93 -12.10 -2.75
CA SER A 217 -12.39 -10.79 -3.09
C SER A 217 -12.44 -9.75 -1.96
N ASP A 218 -13.34 -9.95 -0.99
CA ASP A 218 -13.42 -9.11 0.22
C ASP A 218 -12.24 -9.33 1.17
N ILE A 219 -11.47 -10.41 1.01
CA ILE A 219 -10.30 -10.69 1.82
C ILE A 219 -9.05 -10.47 0.97
N ALA A 220 -8.17 -9.55 1.39
CA ALA A 220 -6.79 -9.53 0.90
C ALA A 220 -5.89 -10.26 1.89
N VAL A 221 -4.84 -10.90 1.36
CA VAL A 221 -3.84 -11.59 2.16
C VAL A 221 -2.47 -11.34 1.58
N HIS A 222 -1.54 -10.95 2.46
CA HIS A 222 -0.15 -10.69 2.13
C HIS A 222 0.73 -11.50 3.06
N ALA A 223 1.85 -12.01 2.57
CA ALA A 223 2.73 -12.81 3.38
C ALA A 223 4.20 -12.54 3.06
N THR A 224 5.02 -12.56 4.12
CA THR A 224 6.46 -12.34 4.02
C THR A 224 7.21 -13.34 4.88
N GLN A 225 8.23 -13.98 4.30
CA GLN A 225 9.22 -14.74 5.05
C GLN A 225 10.21 -13.76 5.68
N LEU A 226 10.23 -13.68 7.01
CA LEU A 226 11.14 -12.83 7.76
C LEU A 226 12.55 -13.46 7.83
N ARG A 227 13.56 -12.61 8.00
CA ARG A 227 14.98 -13.03 8.01
C ARG A 227 15.31 -14.00 9.16
N ASP A 228 14.58 -13.92 10.26
CA ASP A 228 14.73 -14.82 11.41
C ASP A 228 14.01 -16.17 11.22
N GLY A 229 13.47 -16.43 10.03
CA GLY A 229 12.80 -17.68 9.67
C GLY A 229 11.31 -17.71 10.03
N LYS A 230 10.76 -16.64 10.61
CA LYS A 230 9.31 -16.52 10.87
C LYS A 230 8.54 -16.22 9.59
N LEU A 231 7.23 -16.45 9.64
CA LEU A 231 6.30 -16.06 8.59
C LEU A 231 5.37 -14.97 9.13
N ALA A 232 5.35 -13.81 8.48
CA ALA A 232 4.34 -12.78 8.71
C ALA A 232 3.21 -12.96 7.69
N VAL A 233 1.96 -12.94 8.14
CA VAL A 233 0.77 -13.02 7.29
C VAL A 233 -0.20 -11.91 7.71
N MET A 234 -0.47 -10.98 6.81
CA MET A 234 -1.51 -9.96 6.97
C MET A 234 -2.79 -10.43 6.29
N ILE A 235 -3.92 -10.25 6.97
CA ILE A 235 -5.26 -10.51 6.45
C ILE A 235 -6.09 -9.25 6.60
N ILE A 236 -6.64 -8.76 5.49
CA ILE A 236 -7.46 -7.54 5.44
C ILE A 236 -8.88 -7.93 5.05
N ASN A 237 -9.86 -7.62 5.90
CA ASN A 237 -11.28 -7.73 5.57
C ASN A 237 -11.82 -6.39 5.11
N LYS A 238 -12.13 -6.32 3.82
CA LYS A 238 -12.65 -5.16 3.11
C LYS A 238 -14.17 -5.06 3.16
N ASN A 239 -14.85 -6.00 3.82
CA ASN A 239 -16.30 -5.96 3.95
C ASN A 239 -16.70 -5.13 5.19
N PRO A 240 -17.64 -4.16 5.06
CA PRO A 240 -18.08 -3.32 6.18
C PRO A 240 -18.94 -4.05 7.22
N ASN A 241 -19.56 -5.19 6.87
CA ASN A 241 -20.60 -5.79 7.71
C ASN A 241 -20.36 -7.27 8.05
N LYS A 242 -19.55 -7.96 7.25
CA LYS A 242 -19.43 -9.42 7.33
C LYS A 242 -18.18 -9.85 8.07
N VAL A 243 -18.39 -10.64 9.13
CA VAL A 243 -17.34 -11.43 9.76
C VAL A 243 -16.99 -12.62 8.84
N TYR A 244 -15.71 -12.81 8.56
CA TYR A 244 -15.23 -13.96 7.80
C TYR A 244 -14.58 -14.99 8.73
N GLN A 245 -14.86 -16.27 8.48
CA GLN A 245 -14.15 -17.39 9.10
C GLN A 245 -13.09 -17.87 8.11
N VAL A 246 -11.83 -17.56 8.40
CA VAL A 246 -10.69 -17.79 7.49
C VAL A 246 -9.85 -18.96 7.98
N SER A 247 -9.51 -19.88 7.08
CA SER A 247 -8.53 -20.93 7.34
C SER A 247 -7.28 -20.68 6.51
N LEU A 248 -6.10 -20.81 7.13
CA LEU A 248 -4.82 -20.61 6.47
C LEU A 248 -4.22 -21.95 6.02
N ASP A 249 -3.88 -22.03 4.74
CA ASP A 249 -3.10 -23.13 4.15
C ASP A 249 -1.66 -22.65 3.91
N LEU A 250 -0.76 -22.96 4.85
CA LEU A 250 0.63 -22.51 4.82
C LEU A 250 1.51 -23.54 4.09
N LYS A 251 1.87 -23.24 2.84
CA LYS A 251 2.74 -24.08 2.01
C LYS A 251 4.20 -23.68 2.18
N GLY A 252 5.08 -24.67 2.37
CA GLY A 252 6.52 -24.45 2.53
C GLY A 252 6.93 -23.85 3.89
N PHE A 253 6.00 -23.74 4.83
CA PHE A 253 6.26 -23.29 6.19
C PHE A 253 5.55 -24.21 7.19
N ARG A 254 6.24 -24.56 8.27
CA ARG A 254 5.68 -25.37 9.35
C ARG A 254 5.58 -24.54 10.62
N PRO A 255 4.38 -24.04 10.99
CA PRO A 255 4.20 -23.30 12.24
C PRO A 255 4.42 -24.24 13.42
N ASN A 256 5.04 -23.75 14.50
CA ASN A 256 5.18 -24.52 15.74
C ASN A 256 3.98 -24.34 16.69
N GLY A 257 2.92 -23.66 16.21
CA GLY A 257 1.69 -23.38 16.96
C GLY A 257 1.72 -22.08 17.76
N THR A 258 2.85 -21.36 17.80
CA THR A 258 3.01 -20.13 18.58
C THR A 258 3.24 -18.91 17.70
N GLY A 259 2.94 -17.72 18.22
CA GLY A 259 3.19 -16.47 17.52
C GLY A 259 2.56 -15.27 18.21
N ILE A 260 2.44 -14.19 17.45
CA ILE A 260 1.77 -12.95 17.86
C ILE A 260 0.71 -12.62 16.81
N GLU A 261 -0.45 -12.22 17.28
CA GLU A 261 -1.53 -11.65 16.48
C GLU A 261 -1.61 -10.15 16.80
N TYR A 262 -1.59 -9.31 15.79
CA TYR A 262 -1.88 -7.87 15.87
C TYR A 262 -3.18 -7.57 15.15
N THR A 263 -4.00 -6.67 15.69
CA THR A 263 -5.32 -6.36 15.12
C THR A 263 -5.60 -4.87 15.18
N TYR A 264 -6.16 -4.34 14.08
CA TYR A 264 -6.70 -3.00 13.99
C TYR A 264 -7.99 -2.99 13.16
N GLY A 265 -9.02 -2.24 13.58
CA GLY A 265 -10.33 -2.19 12.92
C GLY A 265 -11.32 -1.23 13.58
N GLU A 266 -12.62 -1.35 13.26
CA GLU A 266 -13.66 -0.37 13.60
C GLU A 266 -13.79 -0.01 15.10
N LYS A 267 -13.42 -0.94 15.98
CA LYS A 267 -13.54 -0.79 17.44
C LYS A 267 -12.21 -0.44 18.12
N SER A 268 -11.16 -0.21 17.33
CA SER A 268 -9.81 0.01 17.81
C SER A 268 -9.52 1.49 17.97
N SER A 269 -8.97 1.89 19.12
CA SER A 269 -8.32 3.21 19.28
C SER A 269 -6.85 3.20 18.85
N GLY A 270 -6.31 2.02 18.55
CA GLY A 270 -4.95 1.74 18.07
C GLY A 270 -4.76 0.22 17.92
N ILE A 271 -3.56 -0.22 17.56
CA ILE A 271 -3.26 -1.65 17.40
C ILE A 271 -3.34 -2.36 18.76
N THR A 272 -4.02 -3.50 18.79
CA THR A 272 -3.98 -4.45 19.91
C THR A 272 -3.20 -5.69 19.52
N TYR A 273 -2.59 -6.38 20.48
CA TYR A 273 -1.88 -7.62 20.21
C TYR A 273 -2.16 -8.70 21.25
N GLN A 274 -2.01 -9.95 20.85
CA GLN A 274 -2.06 -11.10 21.74
C GLN A 274 -1.08 -12.19 21.30
N HIS A 275 -0.51 -12.91 22.27
CA HIS A 275 0.25 -14.13 21.98
C HIS A 275 -0.70 -15.30 21.82
N PHE A 276 -0.47 -16.13 20.80
CA PHE A 276 -1.12 -17.43 20.70
C PHE A 276 -0.10 -18.54 20.94
N HIS A 277 -0.53 -19.59 21.63
CA HIS A 277 0.26 -20.80 21.89
C HIS A 277 -0.31 -22.04 21.19
N GLN A 278 -1.47 -21.88 20.57
CA GLN A 278 -2.06 -22.81 19.61
C GLN A 278 -2.72 -21.97 18.53
N PHE A 279 -2.45 -22.28 17.27
CA PHE A 279 -3.13 -21.63 16.16
C PHE A 279 -4.38 -22.42 15.78
N GLY A 280 -5.54 -21.78 15.92
CA GLY A 280 -6.81 -22.38 15.51
C GLY A 280 -6.81 -22.67 14.01
N LYS A 281 -7.50 -23.75 13.59
CA LYS A 281 -7.66 -24.06 12.15
C LYS A 281 -8.46 -22.98 11.40
N THR A 282 -9.19 -22.15 12.13
CA THR A 282 -10.06 -21.09 11.61
C THR A 282 -9.95 -19.86 12.50
N ILE A 283 -9.79 -18.69 11.89
CA ILE A 283 -9.72 -17.37 12.51
C ILE A 283 -10.97 -16.59 12.14
N SER A 284 -11.51 -15.85 13.10
CA SER A 284 -12.60 -14.90 12.85
C SER A 284 -12.03 -13.52 12.53
N VAL A 285 -12.15 -13.08 11.28
CA VAL A 285 -11.72 -11.74 10.83
C VAL A 285 -12.92 -10.80 10.83
N GLN A 286 -12.85 -9.72 11.61
CA GLN A 286 -13.96 -8.78 11.79
C GLN A 286 -14.19 -7.92 10.54
N PRO A 287 -15.38 -7.31 10.36
CA PRO A 287 -15.60 -6.34 9.29
C PRO A 287 -14.60 -5.18 9.42
N TYR A 288 -14.19 -4.60 8.29
CA TYR A 288 -13.21 -3.51 8.21
C TYR A 288 -12.09 -3.65 9.26
N SER A 289 -11.25 -4.65 9.05
CA SER A 289 -10.14 -4.92 9.94
C SER A 289 -8.94 -5.45 9.19
N VAL A 290 -7.76 -5.18 9.74
CA VAL A 290 -6.50 -5.80 9.37
C VAL A 290 -5.99 -6.63 10.55
N THR A 291 -5.44 -7.80 10.26
CA THR A 291 -4.89 -8.71 11.26
C THR A 291 -3.59 -9.31 10.78
N ASP A 292 -2.52 -9.09 11.53
CA ASP A 292 -1.20 -9.67 11.25
C ASP A 292 -0.95 -10.86 12.17
N PHE A 293 -0.53 -11.97 11.58
CA PHE A 293 -0.03 -13.14 12.29
C PHE A 293 1.46 -13.29 12.05
N ILE A 294 2.25 -13.18 13.12
CA ILE A 294 3.68 -13.45 13.11
C ILE A 294 3.91 -14.84 13.67
N PHE A 295 4.02 -15.82 12.78
CA PHE A 295 4.18 -17.23 13.13
C PHE A 295 5.63 -17.57 13.47
N ASN A 296 5.82 -18.19 14.62
CA ASN A 296 7.05 -18.94 14.89
C ASN A 296 7.00 -20.30 14.19
N GLY A 297 8.15 -20.75 13.72
CA GLY A 297 8.23 -22.03 13.01
C GLY A 297 9.53 -22.17 12.26
N SER A 298 9.48 -23.00 11.23
CA SER A 298 10.62 -23.22 10.33
C SER A 298 10.13 -23.31 8.90
N SER A 299 10.90 -22.75 7.98
CA SER A 299 10.69 -22.92 6.55
C SER A 299 11.09 -24.33 6.14
N LEU A 300 10.27 -24.97 5.32
CA LEU A 300 10.56 -26.30 4.80
C LEU A 300 11.48 -26.18 3.59
N GLY A 301 12.46 -27.08 3.47
CA GLY A 301 13.26 -27.18 2.25
C GLY A 301 12.38 -27.52 1.04
N LYS A 302 12.83 -27.17 -0.17
CA LYS A 302 12.07 -27.33 -1.44
C LYS A 302 11.52 -28.75 -1.72
N ASN A 303 11.93 -29.77 -0.96
CA ASN A 303 11.53 -31.17 -1.12
C ASN A 303 10.78 -31.75 0.09
N GLN A 304 10.26 -30.92 1.01
CA GLN A 304 9.43 -31.38 2.12
C GLN A 304 8.04 -30.76 2.03
N THR A 305 7.03 -31.60 1.81
CA THR A 305 5.62 -31.23 1.93
C THR A 305 5.15 -31.46 3.37
N ASN A 306 4.26 -30.60 3.87
CA ASN A 306 3.49 -30.87 5.08
C ASN A 306 2.55 -32.07 4.87
#